data_AF-A0A3N7HQU6-F1
#
_entry.id   AF-A0A3N7HQU6-F1
#
_cell.length_a   1.000
_cell.length_b   1.000
_cell.length_c   1.000
_cell.angle_alpha   90.00
_cell.angle_beta   90.00
_cell.angle_gamma   90.00
#
_symmetry.space_group_name_H-M   'P 1'
#
loop_
_entity.id
_entity.type
_entity.pdbx_description
1 polymer ?
#
loop_
_entity_poly.entity_id
_entity_poly.type
_entity_poly.pdbx_seq_one_letter_code
_entity_poly.pdbx_strand_id
1 'polypeptide(L)'
;MTWAGYAVAQDKAPLPPLKDGWSRLQLETYTSGCTLTIMLPARRDYAAAAERSGNPSPKPFPEEQLRASVEPMCACLGLRAAQTWTLAEYMVDSTAKSKPFIEEAIAGGQCKPEGILGEALAAKRPKKA
;
A
#
# COMPACT_ATOMS: atom_id res chain seq x y z
N MET A 1 27.36 -38.12 -2.33
CA MET A 1 27.02 -36.71 -2.65
C MET A 1 25.54 -36.53 -2.42
N THR A 2 25.15 -36.00 -1.27
CA THR A 2 23.75 -35.74 -0.91
C THR A 2 23.67 -34.32 -0.39
N TRP A 3 23.34 -33.39 -1.27
CA TRP A 3 22.96 -32.03 -0.87
C TRP A 3 21.48 -32.05 -0.55
N ALA A 4 21.16 -32.12 0.75
CA ALA A 4 19.82 -31.91 1.27
C ALA A 4 19.44 -30.44 1.05
N GLY A 5 18.37 -30.20 0.30
CA GLY A 5 17.78 -28.88 0.12
C GLY A 5 17.18 -28.41 1.44
N TYR A 6 17.75 -27.36 2.01
CA TYR A 6 17.11 -26.59 3.06
C TYR A 6 16.14 -25.62 2.41
N ALA A 7 14.91 -26.07 2.17
CA ALA A 7 13.77 -25.17 2.04
C ALA A 7 13.54 -24.57 3.43
N VAL A 8 14.09 -23.39 3.68
CA VAL A 8 13.75 -22.61 4.87
C VAL A 8 12.31 -22.16 4.68
N ALA A 9 11.37 -22.91 5.27
CA ALA A 9 10.01 -22.42 5.47
C ALA A 9 10.15 -21.15 6.32
N GLN A 10 10.07 -19.98 5.69
CA GLN A 10 9.98 -18.73 6.43
C GLN A 10 8.69 -18.81 7.25
N ASP A 11 8.84 -18.99 8.56
CA ASP A 11 7.80 -18.84 9.57
C ASP A 11 7.25 -17.42 9.51
N LYS A 12 6.37 -17.16 8.53
CA LYS A 12 5.59 -15.93 8.46
C LYS A 12 4.65 -15.95 9.66
N ALA A 13 4.78 -14.96 10.54
CA ALA A 13 3.97 -14.77 11.74
C ALA A 13 2.47 -15.07 11.48
N PRO A 14 1.77 -15.67 12.47
CA PRO A 14 0.37 -16.00 12.32
C PRO A 14 -0.44 -14.72 12.03
N LEU A 15 -1.30 -14.80 11.02
CA LEU A 15 -2.23 -13.72 10.70
C LEU A 15 -3.26 -13.61 11.84
N PRO A 16 -3.75 -12.40 12.14
CA PRO A 16 -4.89 -12.26 13.02
C PRO A 16 -6.14 -12.93 12.41
N PRO A 17 -7.19 -13.18 13.21
CA PRO A 17 -8.43 -13.76 12.70
C PRO A 17 -8.99 -12.96 11.53
N LEU A 18 -9.25 -13.64 10.40
CA LEU A 18 -9.83 -13.06 9.20
C LEU A 18 -11.28 -13.55 9.04
N LYS A 19 -12.12 -12.75 8.36
CA LYS A 19 -13.45 -13.16 7.94
C LYS A 19 -13.39 -14.16 6.78
N ASP A 20 -14.49 -14.85 6.55
CA ASP A 20 -14.59 -15.90 5.54
C ASP A 20 -14.16 -15.43 4.13
N GLY A 21 -13.49 -16.33 3.40
CA GLY A 21 -13.01 -16.09 2.04
C GLY A 21 -11.66 -15.37 1.94
N TRP A 22 -11.16 -14.77 3.02
CA TRP A 22 -9.83 -14.18 3.03
C TRP A 22 -8.75 -15.24 3.26
N SER A 23 -7.67 -15.13 2.50
CA SER A 23 -6.46 -15.94 2.69
C SER A 23 -5.23 -15.03 2.61
N ARG A 24 -4.07 -15.56 2.99
CA ARG A 24 -2.79 -14.83 2.84
C ARG A 24 -2.56 -14.41 1.38
N LEU A 25 -2.88 -15.27 0.41
CA LEU A 25 -2.76 -14.95 -1.01
C LEU A 25 -3.71 -13.81 -1.43
N GLN A 26 -4.92 -13.77 -0.88
CA GLN A 26 -5.87 -12.67 -1.15
C GLN A 26 -5.38 -11.35 -0.57
N LEU A 27 -4.78 -11.35 0.63
CA LEU A 27 -4.15 -10.16 1.22
C LEU A 27 -2.93 -9.69 0.42
N GLU A 28 -2.08 -10.61 -0.05
CA GLU A 28 -0.93 -10.29 -0.90
C GLU A 28 -1.38 -9.70 -2.24
N THR A 29 -2.44 -10.26 -2.86
CA THR A 29 -3.02 -9.75 -4.10
C THR A 29 -3.65 -8.37 -3.91
N TYR A 30 -4.39 -8.17 -2.82
CA TYR A 30 -4.94 -6.87 -2.45
C TYR A 30 -3.82 -5.83 -2.30
N THR A 31 -2.78 -6.17 -1.53
CA THR A 31 -1.66 -5.27 -1.25
C THR A 31 -0.95 -4.85 -2.53
N SER A 32 -0.65 -5.83 -3.40
CA SER A 32 -0.02 -5.58 -4.70
C SER A 32 -0.89 -4.70 -5.60
N GLY A 33 -2.18 -5.02 -5.71
CA GLY A 33 -3.14 -4.23 -6.49
C GLY A 33 -3.25 -2.78 -6.01
N CYS A 34 -3.45 -2.58 -4.71
CA CYS A 34 -3.49 -1.26 -4.07
C CYS A 34 -2.20 -0.47 -4.33
N THR A 35 -1.05 -1.12 -4.17
CA THR A 35 0.27 -0.50 -4.37
C THR A 35 0.44 -0.04 -5.82
N LEU A 36 0.09 -0.89 -6.80
CA LEU A 36 0.16 -0.57 -8.21
C LEU A 36 -0.79 0.57 -8.61
N THR A 37 -2.00 0.62 -8.06
CA THR A 37 -2.96 1.70 -8.30
C THR A 37 -2.42 3.06 -7.88
N ILE A 38 -1.53 3.12 -6.89
CA ILE A 38 -0.88 4.37 -6.45
C ILE A 38 0.40 4.63 -7.26
N MET A 39 1.23 3.62 -7.46
CA MET A 39 2.53 3.78 -8.10
C MET A 39 2.43 4.16 -9.58
N LEU A 40 1.49 3.57 -10.33
CA LEU A 40 1.39 3.80 -11.78
C LEU A 40 1.06 5.28 -12.12
N PRO A 41 0.03 5.92 -11.52
CA PRO A 41 -0.21 7.34 -11.71
C PRO A 41 0.95 8.20 -11.19
N ALA A 42 1.53 7.86 -10.03
CA ALA A 42 2.64 8.62 -9.46
C ALA A 42 3.85 8.68 -10.40
N ARG A 43 4.21 7.55 -11.03
CA ARG A 43 5.29 7.48 -12.01
C ARG A 43 5.00 8.34 -13.24
N ARG A 44 3.78 8.25 -13.79
CA ARG A 44 3.34 9.05 -14.94
C ARG A 44 3.41 10.54 -14.63
N ASP A 45 2.86 10.94 -13.49
CA ASP A 45 2.76 12.35 -13.11
C ASP A 45 4.13 12.94 -12.74
N TYR A 46 5.05 12.13 -12.21
CA TYR A 46 6.44 12.52 -11.99
C TYR A 46 7.16 12.82 -13.31
N ALA A 47 7.04 11.95 -14.32
CA ALA A 47 7.62 12.18 -15.64
C ALA A 47 7.05 13.46 -16.29
N ALA A 48 5.74 13.65 -16.24
CA ALA A 48 5.08 14.84 -16.76
C ALA A 48 5.47 16.13 -16.00
N ALA A 49 5.79 16.04 -14.70
CA ALA A 49 6.28 17.18 -13.93
C ALA A 49 7.73 17.53 -14.30
N ALA A 50 8.58 16.52 -14.50
CA ALA A 50 9.96 16.70 -14.95
C ALA A 50 10.01 17.39 -16.32
N GLU A 51 9.22 16.94 -17.29
CA GLU A 51 9.11 17.56 -18.61
C GLU A 51 8.68 19.03 -18.52
N ARG A 52 7.64 19.33 -17.72
CA ARG A 52 7.14 20.70 -17.53
C ARG A 52 8.14 21.61 -16.82
N SER A 53 9.06 21.07 -16.02
CA SER A 53 10.05 21.86 -15.28
C SER A 53 11.20 22.38 -16.14
N GLY A 54 11.33 21.93 -17.40
CA GLY A 54 12.46 22.29 -18.26
C GLY A 54 13.82 21.83 -17.71
N ASN A 55 13.83 20.93 -16.73
CA ASN A 55 15.05 20.41 -16.14
C ASN A 55 15.75 19.48 -17.15
N PRO A 56 16.96 19.80 -17.62
CA PRO A 56 17.68 18.98 -18.60
C PRO A 56 18.20 17.66 -18.02
N SER A 57 18.12 17.47 -16.70
CA SER A 57 18.57 16.25 -16.02
C SER A 57 17.66 15.96 -14.81
N PRO A 58 16.42 15.50 -15.06
CA PRO A 58 15.51 15.14 -13.98
C PRO A 58 16.08 13.96 -13.20
N LYS A 59 15.90 14.00 -11.87
CA LYS A 59 16.19 12.84 -11.02
C LYS A 59 15.31 11.66 -11.47
N PRO A 60 15.77 10.41 -11.34
CA PRO A 60 14.93 9.26 -11.63
C PRO A 60 13.75 9.19 -10.64
N PHE A 61 12.64 8.61 -11.09
CA PHE A 61 11.50 8.35 -10.22
C PHE A 61 11.92 7.47 -9.04
N PRO A 62 11.64 7.88 -7.79
CA PRO A 62 12.04 7.14 -6.58
C PRO A 62 11.17 5.90 -6.34
N GLU A 63 11.18 4.94 -7.27
CA GLU A 63 10.24 3.81 -7.28
C GLU A 63 10.29 2.99 -5.99
N GLU A 64 11.48 2.56 -5.58
CA GLU A 64 11.68 1.74 -4.38
C GLU A 64 11.28 2.48 -3.09
N GLN A 65 11.59 3.78 -3.00
CA GLN A 65 11.23 4.57 -1.83
C GLN A 65 9.72 4.80 -1.75
N LEU A 66 9.06 5.01 -2.90
CA LEU A 66 7.60 5.13 -2.92
C LEU A 66 6.94 3.80 -2.59
N ARG A 67 7.45 2.69 -3.13
CA ARG A 67 6.93 1.34 -2.85
C ARG A 67 7.03 1.02 -1.36
N ALA A 68 8.19 1.21 -0.75
CA ALA A 68 8.43 0.98 0.68
C ALA A 68 7.52 1.86 1.58
N SER A 69 7.08 3.00 1.05
CA SER A 69 6.19 3.95 1.71
C SER A 69 4.69 3.57 1.57
N VAL A 70 4.31 2.96 0.44
CA VAL A 70 2.92 2.63 0.08
C VAL A 70 2.52 1.21 0.49
N GLU A 71 3.40 0.23 0.29
CA GLU A 71 3.09 -1.19 0.48
C GLU A 71 2.64 -1.51 1.91
N PRO A 72 3.28 -0.98 2.98
CA PRO A 72 2.81 -1.21 4.35
C PRO A 72 1.43 -0.62 4.62
N MET A 73 1.12 0.56 4.06
CA MET A 73 -0.23 1.15 4.14
C MET A 73 -1.24 0.24 3.45
N CYS A 74 -0.97 -0.21 2.22
CA CYS A 74 -1.86 -1.10 1.48
C CYS A 74 -2.07 -2.45 2.19
N ALA A 75 -1.02 -3.01 2.79
CA ALA A 75 -1.11 -4.23 3.58
C ALA A 75 -1.99 -4.03 4.83
N CYS A 76 -1.83 -2.91 5.53
CA CYS A 76 -2.66 -2.55 6.68
C CYS A 76 -4.14 -2.39 6.28
N LEU A 77 -4.42 -1.69 5.17
CA LEU A 77 -5.78 -1.51 4.65
C LEU A 77 -6.43 -2.85 4.30
N GLY A 78 -5.70 -3.74 3.63
CA GLY A 78 -6.17 -5.08 3.27
C GLY A 78 -6.49 -5.92 4.50
N LEU A 79 -5.64 -5.85 5.52
CA LEU A 79 -5.86 -6.55 6.78
C LEU A 79 -7.12 -6.04 7.50
N ARG A 80 -7.33 -4.72 7.55
CA ARG A 80 -8.53 -4.13 8.14
C ARG A 80 -9.79 -4.54 7.39
N ALA A 81 -9.75 -4.53 6.05
CA ALA A 81 -10.85 -5.01 5.22
C ALA A 81 -11.17 -6.47 5.54
N ALA A 82 -10.14 -7.32 5.63
CA ALA A 82 -10.27 -8.75 5.93
C ALA A 82 -10.77 -9.07 7.34
N GLN A 83 -10.55 -8.18 8.30
CA GLN A 83 -11.09 -8.30 9.66
C GLN A 83 -12.55 -7.79 9.75
N THR A 84 -12.97 -6.94 8.82
CA THR A 84 -14.26 -6.25 8.88
C THR A 84 -15.34 -6.98 8.09
N TRP A 85 -15.05 -7.43 6.87
CA TRP A 85 -16.02 -8.07 5.97
C TRP A 85 -15.50 -9.40 5.45
N THR A 86 -16.40 -10.33 5.14
CA THR A 86 -16.05 -11.49 4.30
C THR A 86 -15.57 -11.01 2.93
N LEU A 87 -14.80 -11.84 2.21
CA LEU A 87 -14.32 -11.46 0.89
C LEU A 87 -15.49 -11.19 -0.08
N ALA A 88 -16.54 -12.01 -0.01
CA ALA A 88 -17.73 -11.85 -0.84
C ALA A 88 -18.41 -10.49 -0.60
N GLU A 89 -18.65 -10.12 0.66
CA GLU A 89 -19.22 -8.82 1.00
C GLU A 89 -18.33 -7.66 0.55
N TYR A 90 -17.01 -7.79 0.74
CA TYR A 90 -16.06 -6.76 0.36
C TYR A 90 -16.08 -6.50 -1.15
N MET A 91 -16.17 -7.55 -1.96
CA MET A 91 -16.13 -7.46 -3.42
C MET A 91 -17.38 -6.83 -4.05
N VAL A 92 -18.51 -6.76 -3.34
CA VAL A 92 -19.73 -6.08 -3.83
C VAL A 92 -19.49 -4.59 -4.06
N ASP A 93 -18.76 -3.93 -3.16
CA ASP A 93 -18.41 -2.50 -3.28
C ASP A 93 -17.11 -2.20 -2.52
N SER A 94 -16.01 -2.71 -3.06
CA SER A 94 -14.68 -2.60 -2.47
C SER A 94 -14.21 -1.15 -2.35
N THR A 95 -14.61 -0.29 -3.28
CA THR A 95 -14.27 1.14 -3.32
C THR A 95 -14.94 1.88 -2.17
N ALA A 96 -16.27 1.78 -2.02
CA ALA A 96 -16.97 2.47 -0.95
C ALA A 96 -16.54 1.98 0.43
N LYS A 97 -16.25 0.67 0.56
CA LYS A 97 -15.78 0.05 1.81
C LYS A 97 -14.36 0.46 2.19
N SER A 98 -13.45 0.58 1.23
CA SER A 98 -12.07 0.99 1.49
C SER A 98 -11.91 2.50 1.71
N LYS A 99 -12.77 3.32 1.10
CA LYS A 99 -12.71 4.78 1.20
C LYS A 99 -12.51 5.31 2.63
N PRO A 100 -13.32 4.94 3.65
CA PRO A 100 -13.12 5.44 5.01
C PRO A 100 -11.77 5.06 5.60
N PHE A 101 -11.24 3.87 5.31
CA PHE A 101 -9.92 3.47 5.79
C PHE A 101 -8.79 4.25 5.09
N ILE A 102 -8.95 4.55 3.80
CA ILE A 102 -8.00 5.38 3.04
C ILE A 102 -8.00 6.82 3.56
N GLU A 103 -9.18 7.40 3.78
CA GLU A 103 -9.31 8.76 4.32
C GLU A 103 -8.69 8.88 5.71
N GLU A 104 -8.91 7.88 6.57
CA GLU A 104 -8.27 7.80 7.89
C GLU A 104 -6.74 7.68 7.78
N ALA A 105 -6.23 6.83 6.88
CA ALA A 105 -4.80 6.67 6.64
C ALA A 105 -4.15 7.99 6.19
N ILE A 106 -4.77 8.70 5.25
CA ILE A 106 -4.30 10.01 4.75
C ILE A 106 -4.31 11.06 5.87
N ALA A 107 -5.28 11.01 6.77
CA ALA A 107 -5.35 11.90 7.94
C ALA A 107 -4.27 11.59 9.00
N GLY A 108 -3.54 10.48 8.86
CA GLY A 108 -2.50 10.04 9.80
C GLY A 108 -2.98 9.02 10.83
N GLY A 109 -4.08 8.31 10.54
CA GLY A 109 -4.65 7.27 11.38
C GLY A 109 -3.90 5.94 11.34
N GLN A 110 -4.62 4.84 11.56
CA GLN A 110 -4.04 3.53 11.87
C GLN A 110 -3.15 2.99 10.74
N CYS A 111 -3.57 3.16 9.48
CA CYS A 111 -2.80 2.70 8.32
C CYS A 111 -2.05 3.84 7.63
N LYS A 112 -1.62 4.88 8.36
CA LYS A 112 -0.88 5.99 7.76
C LYS A 112 0.36 5.48 6.99
N PRO A 113 0.64 6.01 5.80
CA PRO A 113 1.88 5.69 5.11
C PRO A 113 3.05 6.35 5.84
N GLU A 114 4.21 5.70 5.80
CA GLU A 114 5.48 6.22 6.31
C GLU A 114 6.40 6.59 5.16
N GLY A 115 7.63 7.05 5.41
CA GLY A 115 8.57 7.44 4.35
C GLY A 115 8.05 8.57 3.46
N ILE A 116 8.41 8.55 2.17
CA ILE A 116 8.22 9.71 1.30
C ILE A 116 6.75 10.10 1.07
N LEU A 117 5.80 9.15 1.04
CA LEU A 117 4.37 9.46 0.96
C LEU A 117 3.87 10.03 2.29
N GLY A 118 4.27 9.44 3.42
CA GLY A 118 3.92 9.93 4.75
C GLY A 118 4.37 11.37 4.99
N GLU A 119 5.61 11.68 4.61
CA GLU A 119 6.19 13.02 4.66
C GLU A 119 5.43 14.00 3.76
N ALA A 120 5.15 13.62 2.52
CA ALA A 120 4.39 14.46 1.58
C ALA A 120 2.97 14.76 2.07
N LEU A 121 2.28 13.79 2.67
CA LEU A 121 0.95 13.99 3.25
C LEU A 121 1.00 14.83 4.52
N ALA A 122 2.05 14.69 5.34
CA ALA A 122 2.26 15.56 6.51
C ALA A 122 2.49 17.02 6.09
N ALA A 123 3.28 17.27 5.05
CA ALA A 123 3.57 18.62 4.55
C ALA A 123 2.31 19.35 4.02
N LYS A 124 1.30 18.61 3.54
CA LYS A 124 0.05 19.19 3.00
C LYS A 124 -1.04 19.40 4.05
N ARG A 125 -0.87 18.88 5.28
CA ARG A 125 -1.87 19.09 6.34
C ARG A 125 -1.77 20.52 6.87
N PRO A 126 -2.89 21.25 7.00
CA PRO A 126 -2.86 22.55 7.66
C PRO A 126 -2.36 22.35 9.09
N LYS A 127 -1.33 23.11 9.50
CA LYS A 127 -0.93 23.15 10.91
C LYS A 127 -2.15 23.61 11.70
N LYS A 128 -2.71 22.76 12.55
CA LYS A 128 -3.66 23.21 13.57
C LYS A 128 -2.93 24.27 14.39
N ALA A 129 -3.44 25.50 14.31
CA ALA A 129 -3.06 26.60 15.19
C ALA A 129 -3.54 26.30 16.61
#